data_AF-A0A6B1GY09-F1
#
_entry.id   AF-A0A6B1GY09-F1
#
_cell.length_a   1.000
_cell.length_b   1.000
_cell.length_c   1.000
_cell.angle_alpha   90.00
_cell.angle_beta   90.00
_cell.angle_gamma   90.00
#
_symmetry.space_group_name_H-M   'P 1'
#
loop_
_entity.id
_entity.type
_entity.pdbx_description
1 polymer ?
#
loop_
_entity_poly.entity_id
_entity_poly.type
_entity_poly.pdbx_seq_one_letter_code
_entity_poly.pdbx_strand_id
1 'polypeptide(L)'
;MRRFAAPTLIALWIVGSAPFLGRLTRWIQEDVDRSLLVIVPTILFWGAVAAVVVWVVRSARRLRRKNWIAMALGLLWAAVQATALARGRPEESALERMHLVLYGVVALLLYRALLRGGRSAVAAAFSAAVLTSLVGLADEFVQWLVWVRAGDFYDCLLNASAAGCGVVFGAGLFGFDTQAPSLQERRAIAVLWVVLAVASVGLVGLTNLGHRISDPELGSFRSYYSAGQLERLNQNRTARWPAKQPPTPPFQPWHIEDHFLSEAAWHVQARNEAFDAEDWPTAAAEQAILSRYYPAVLEEVRNPDGNLRHAFPPDRVQRLQREGVVPVPTYESAAGGNRIWIWPGFVAPAFFLLSLLVAVPLFIVRPSRGTSANTL
;
A
#
# COMPACT_ATOMS: atom_id res chain seq x y z
N MET A 1 5.81 -8.26 28.50
CA MET A 1 4.91 -7.37 27.73
C MET A 1 5.45 -5.94 27.57
N ARG A 2 5.92 -5.25 28.64
CA ARG A 2 6.39 -3.85 28.56
C ARG A 2 7.33 -3.50 27.38
N ARG A 3 8.24 -4.39 27.00
CA ARG A 3 9.18 -4.16 25.87
C ARG A 3 8.52 -4.06 24.49
N PHE A 4 7.31 -4.61 24.33
CA PHE A 4 6.56 -4.55 23.08
C PHE A 4 5.52 -3.42 23.06
N ALA A 5 5.31 -2.73 24.19
CA ALA A 5 4.27 -1.70 24.28
C ALA A 5 4.45 -0.61 23.22
N ALA A 6 5.65 -0.05 23.09
CA ALA A 6 5.93 1.00 22.11
C ALA A 6 5.69 0.58 20.65
N PRO A 7 6.31 -0.50 20.12
CA PRO A 7 6.04 -0.90 18.73
C PRO A 7 4.59 -1.31 18.50
N THR A 8 3.93 -1.95 19.47
CA THR A 8 2.51 -2.31 19.34
C THR A 8 1.61 -1.09 19.31
N LEU A 9 1.83 -0.09 20.18
CA LEU A 9 1.04 1.14 20.18
C LEU A 9 1.21 1.92 18.88
N ILE A 10 2.43 2.01 18.35
CA ILE A 10 2.69 2.69 17.07
C ILE A 10 2.03 1.92 15.93
N ALA A 11 2.14 0.58 15.89
CA ALA A 11 1.49 -0.23 14.86
C ALA A 11 -0.04 -0.08 14.90
N LEU A 12 -0.64 -0.13 16.09
CA LEU A 12 -2.08 0.10 16.26
C LEU A 12 -2.49 1.52 15.85
N TRP A 13 -1.66 2.52 16.14
CA TRP A 13 -1.91 3.89 15.72
C TRP A 13 -1.83 4.04 14.20
N ILE A 14 -0.85 3.43 13.53
CA ILE A 14 -0.73 3.44 12.06
C ILE A 14 -2.03 2.88 11.44
N VAL A 15 -2.37 1.63 11.77
CA VAL A 15 -3.54 0.94 11.21
C VAL A 15 -4.85 1.66 11.59
N GLY A 16 -4.98 2.09 12.84
CA GLY A 16 -6.18 2.75 13.34
C GLY A 16 -6.38 4.18 12.83
N SER A 17 -5.30 4.87 12.43
CA SER A 17 -5.35 6.23 11.89
C SER A 17 -5.58 6.27 10.37
N ALA A 18 -5.31 5.18 9.66
CA ALA A 18 -5.43 5.08 8.22
C ALA A 18 -6.76 5.65 7.66
N PRO A 19 -7.93 5.35 8.26
CA PRO A 19 -9.19 5.90 7.79
C PRO A 19 -9.30 7.42 7.89
N PHE A 20 -8.59 8.03 8.83
CA PHE A 20 -8.70 9.44 9.19
C PHE A 20 -7.67 10.32 8.47
N LEU A 21 -6.55 9.74 8.00
CA LEU A 21 -5.45 10.50 7.43
C LEU A 21 -5.87 11.37 6.23
N GLY A 22 -6.73 10.86 5.33
CA GLY A 22 -7.21 11.64 4.19
C GLY A 22 -8.05 12.87 4.57
N ARG A 23 -8.80 12.79 5.67
CA ARG A 23 -9.54 13.94 6.21
C ARG A 23 -8.60 14.89 6.94
N LEU A 24 -7.69 14.36 7.73
CA LEU A 24 -6.68 15.16 8.42
C LEU A 24 -5.90 15.99 7.40
N THR A 25 -5.43 15.40 6.30
CA THR A 25 -4.72 16.12 5.23
C THR A 25 -5.58 17.22 4.61
N ARG A 26 -6.86 16.96 4.29
CA ARG A 26 -7.76 17.99 3.73
C ARG A 26 -8.03 19.11 4.73
N TRP A 27 -8.35 18.78 5.97
CA TRP A 27 -8.55 19.74 7.04
C TRP A 27 -7.31 20.64 7.24
N ILE A 28 -6.13 20.01 7.23
CA ILE A 28 -4.84 20.69 7.26
C ILE A 28 -4.68 21.63 6.05
N GLN A 29 -5.06 21.22 4.85
CA GLN A 29 -4.95 22.05 3.64
C GLN A 29 -5.97 23.21 3.58
N GLU A 30 -7.16 23.02 4.14
CA GLU A 30 -8.27 23.97 4.08
C GLU A 30 -8.22 25.01 5.21
N ASP A 31 -7.96 24.57 6.44
CA ASP A 31 -8.14 25.40 7.64
C ASP A 31 -6.84 25.90 8.27
N VAL A 32 -5.70 25.27 7.95
CA VAL A 32 -4.41 25.64 8.53
C VAL A 32 -3.66 26.53 7.53
N ASP A 33 -3.19 27.68 8.01
CA ASP A 33 -2.34 28.57 7.22
C ASP A 33 -1.18 27.75 6.60
N ARG A 34 -1.00 27.88 5.27
CA ARG A 34 0.04 27.17 4.51
C ARG A 34 1.43 27.34 5.16
N SER A 35 1.67 28.46 5.84
CA SER A 35 2.90 28.69 6.59
C SER A 35 3.12 27.66 7.72
N LEU A 36 2.09 27.36 8.51
CA LEU A 36 2.13 26.37 9.59
C LEU A 36 2.28 24.94 9.07
N LEU A 37 1.78 24.65 7.86
CA LEU A 37 1.93 23.37 7.19
C LEU A 37 3.38 23.02 6.87
N VAL A 38 4.22 24.03 6.67
CA VAL A 38 5.65 23.84 6.47
C VAL A 38 6.36 23.85 7.82
N ILE A 39 6.06 24.83 8.67
CA ILE A 39 6.79 25.06 9.92
C ILE A 39 6.65 23.89 10.90
N VAL A 40 5.43 23.44 11.19
CA VAL A 40 5.20 22.43 12.24
C VAL A 40 5.82 21.08 11.86
N PRO A 41 5.58 20.51 10.65
CA PRO A 41 6.25 19.28 10.25
C PRO A 41 7.77 19.42 10.17
N THR A 42 8.29 20.59 9.77
CA THR A 42 9.73 20.87 9.75
C THR A 42 10.33 20.85 11.15
N ILE A 43 9.71 21.51 12.14
CA ILE A 43 10.16 21.49 13.54
C ILE A 43 10.10 20.07 14.10
N LEU A 44 9.00 19.34 13.87
CA LEU A 44 8.85 17.95 14.34
C LEU A 44 9.89 17.04 13.71
N PHE A 45 10.15 17.20 12.41
CA PHE A 45 11.17 16.45 11.68
C PHE A 45 12.56 16.72 12.25
N TRP A 46 12.97 17.98 12.38
CA TRP A 46 14.29 18.31 12.94
C TRP A 46 14.43 17.92 14.41
N GLY A 47 13.36 18.01 15.19
CA GLY A 47 13.31 17.51 16.56
C GLY A 47 13.52 16.00 16.64
N ALA A 48 12.86 15.23 15.76
CA ALA A 48 13.05 13.79 15.66
C ALA A 48 14.48 13.42 15.20
N VAL A 49 15.02 14.11 14.19
CA VAL A 49 16.40 13.95 13.73
C VAL A 49 17.39 14.23 14.86
N ALA A 50 17.24 15.35 15.57
CA ALA A 50 18.10 15.69 16.70
C ALA A 50 18.03 14.64 17.81
N ALA A 51 16.83 14.13 18.14
CA ALA A 51 16.67 13.06 19.12
C ALA A 51 17.38 11.76 18.69
N VAL A 52 17.29 11.39 17.40
CA VAL A 52 17.99 10.23 16.83
C VAL A 52 19.51 10.44 16.89
N VAL A 53 20.01 11.62 16.50
CA VAL A 53 21.44 11.95 16.55
C VAL A 53 21.96 11.87 17.97
N VAL A 54 21.29 12.50 18.94
CA VAL A 54 21.66 12.45 20.36
C VAL A 54 21.69 11.00 20.86
N TRP A 55 20.71 10.18 20.45
CA TRP A 55 20.66 8.78 20.83
C TRP A 55 21.77 7.94 20.20
N VAL A 56 22.09 8.17 18.91
CA VAL A 56 23.21 7.54 18.20
C VAL A 56 24.53 7.93 18.85
N VAL A 57 24.76 9.22 19.12
CA VAL A 57 25.99 9.71 19.77
C VAL A 57 26.15 9.12 21.17
N ARG A 58 25.06 9.02 21.95
CA ARG A 58 25.08 8.35 23.25
C ARG A 58 25.38 6.85 23.13
N SER A 59 24.90 6.20 22.07
CA SER A 59 25.16 4.79 21.78
C SER A 59 26.55 4.54 21.20
N ALA A 60 27.15 5.53 20.53
CA ALA A 60 28.37 5.43 19.73
C ALA A 60 29.57 4.86 20.51
N ARG A 61 29.69 5.20 21.80
CA ARG A 61 30.77 4.70 22.66
C ARG A 61 30.78 3.18 22.83
N ARG A 62 29.69 2.50 22.48
CA ARG A 62 29.51 1.05 22.58
C ARG A 62 29.53 0.34 21.23
N LEU A 63 29.57 1.10 20.12
CA LEU A 63 29.45 0.56 18.77
C LEU A 63 30.82 0.09 18.25
N ARG A 64 30.87 -1.10 17.65
CA ARG A 64 32.05 -1.61 16.93
C ARG A 64 32.01 -1.15 15.47
N ARG A 65 33.11 -1.26 14.72
CA ARG A 65 33.15 -0.89 13.29
C ARG A 65 32.03 -1.54 12.46
N LYS A 66 31.72 -2.82 12.71
CA LYS A 66 30.62 -3.54 12.04
C LYS A 66 29.25 -2.89 12.26
N ASN A 67 29.04 -2.28 13.43
CA ASN A 67 27.79 -1.59 13.76
C ASN A 67 27.63 -0.33 12.91
N TRP A 68 28.70 0.45 12.74
CA TRP A 68 28.69 1.63 11.87
C TRP A 68 28.42 1.27 10.42
N ILE A 69 29.01 0.18 9.92
CA ILE A 69 28.74 -0.31 8.56
C ILE A 69 27.26 -0.67 8.40
N ALA A 70 26.68 -1.42 9.34
CA ALA A 70 25.25 -1.76 9.28
C ALA A 70 24.35 -0.51 9.34
N MET A 71 24.66 0.47 10.20
CA MET A 71 23.92 1.73 10.23
C MET A 71 24.01 2.48 8.90
N ALA A 72 25.22 2.57 8.32
CA ALA A 72 25.45 3.23 7.04
C ALA A 72 24.70 2.54 5.90
N LEU A 73 24.69 1.20 5.87
CA LEU A 73 23.92 0.41 4.90
C LEU A 73 22.41 0.62 5.07
N GLY A 74 21.90 0.67 6.31
CA GLY A 74 20.50 0.96 6.58
C GLY A 74 20.09 2.37 6.12
N LEU A 75 20.94 3.37 6.36
CA LEU A 75 20.73 4.74 5.88
C LEU A 75 20.82 4.85 4.36
N LEU A 76 21.78 4.16 3.74
CA LEU A 76 21.90 4.13 2.28
C LEU A 76 20.67 3.48 1.64
N TRP A 77 20.19 2.36 2.18
CA TRP A 77 18.96 1.74 1.71
C TRP A 77 17.76 2.67 1.87
N ALA A 78 17.62 3.34 3.02
CA ALA A 78 16.57 4.34 3.22
C ALA A 78 16.65 5.49 2.22
N ALA A 79 17.86 5.99 1.90
CA ALA A 79 18.06 7.02 0.89
C ALA A 79 17.67 6.54 -0.51
N VAL A 80 18.07 5.31 -0.88
CA VAL A 80 17.68 4.70 -2.16
C VAL A 80 16.18 4.56 -2.25
N GLN A 81 15.51 4.04 -1.21
CA GLN A 81 14.05 3.95 -1.18
C GLN A 81 13.39 5.34 -1.30
N ALA A 82 13.89 6.36 -0.61
CA ALA A 82 13.31 7.71 -0.63
C ALA A 82 13.48 8.47 -1.96
N THR A 83 14.37 8.00 -2.84
CA THR A 83 14.75 8.68 -4.09
C THR A 83 14.46 7.85 -5.34
N ALA A 84 14.92 6.61 -5.39
CA ALA A 84 14.80 5.74 -6.56
C ALA A 84 13.42 5.11 -6.71
N LEU A 85 12.62 5.05 -5.64
CA LEU A 85 11.25 4.51 -5.69
C LEU A 85 10.18 5.60 -5.78
N ALA A 86 10.57 6.87 -5.92
CA ALA A 86 9.63 7.98 -5.99
C ALA A 86 8.84 7.98 -7.31
N ARG A 87 7.50 7.94 -7.27
CA ARG A 87 6.60 7.94 -8.46
C ARG A 87 6.47 9.30 -9.17
N GLY A 88 7.30 10.29 -8.82
CA GLY A 88 7.44 11.55 -9.54
C GLY A 88 6.47 12.67 -9.13
N ARG A 89 5.32 12.35 -8.55
CA ARG A 89 4.43 13.36 -7.95
C ARG A 89 4.91 13.73 -6.53
N PRO A 90 5.02 15.03 -6.17
CA PRO A 90 5.49 15.44 -4.85
C PRO A 90 4.66 14.88 -3.69
N GLU A 91 3.34 14.81 -3.84
CA GLU A 91 2.41 14.34 -2.82
C GLU A 91 2.55 12.83 -2.60
N GLU A 92 2.65 12.05 -3.68
CA GLU A 92 2.89 10.60 -3.62
C GLU A 92 4.25 10.32 -2.99
N SER A 93 5.30 11.04 -3.40
CA SER A 93 6.65 10.91 -2.84
C SER A 93 6.69 11.24 -1.34
N ALA A 94 5.88 12.19 -0.87
CA ALA A 94 5.78 12.53 0.55
C ALA A 94 5.14 11.38 1.35
N LEU A 95 4.08 10.76 0.82
CA LEU A 95 3.46 9.58 1.42
C LEU A 95 4.44 8.40 1.47
N GLU A 96 5.14 8.10 0.38
CA GLU A 96 6.13 7.00 0.32
C GLU A 96 7.26 7.19 1.36
N ARG A 97 7.71 8.43 1.59
CA ARG A 97 8.68 8.74 2.65
C ARG A 97 8.09 8.56 4.05
N MET A 98 6.80 8.86 4.23
CA MET A 98 6.09 8.58 5.47
C MET A 98 6.04 7.07 5.75
N HIS A 99 5.76 6.24 4.74
CA HIS A 99 5.85 4.77 4.85
C HIS A 99 7.25 4.33 5.30
N LEU A 100 8.31 4.85 4.67
CA LEU A 100 9.69 4.57 5.06
C LEU A 100 9.95 4.83 6.55
N VAL A 101 9.52 5.99 7.06
CA VAL A 101 9.75 6.39 8.45
C VAL A 101 8.91 5.54 9.41
N LEU A 102 7.59 5.43 9.18
CA LEU A 102 6.67 4.76 10.10
C LEU A 102 7.04 3.28 10.25
N TYR A 103 7.16 2.56 9.14
CA TYR A 103 7.45 1.13 9.15
C TYR A 103 8.90 0.83 9.52
N GLY A 104 9.85 1.68 9.11
CA GLY A 104 11.24 1.58 9.56
C GLY A 104 11.38 1.72 11.08
N VAL A 105 10.66 2.67 11.70
CA VAL A 105 10.65 2.84 13.16
C VAL A 105 10.01 1.66 13.88
N VAL A 106 8.87 1.15 13.39
CA VAL A 106 8.22 -0.04 13.97
C VAL A 106 9.17 -1.24 13.93
N ALA A 107 9.83 -1.49 12.79
CA ALA A 107 10.81 -2.56 12.64
C ALA A 107 12.02 -2.41 13.57
N LEU A 108 12.57 -1.20 13.67
CA LEU A 108 13.67 -0.88 14.58
C LEU A 108 13.30 -1.18 16.05
N LEU A 109 12.10 -0.79 16.47
CA LEU A 109 11.61 -1.00 17.84
C LEU A 109 11.29 -2.47 18.12
N LEU A 110 10.68 -3.19 17.16
CA LEU A 110 10.45 -4.63 17.26
C LEU A 110 11.75 -5.40 17.36
N TYR A 111 12.74 -5.06 16.53
CA TYR A 111 14.06 -5.68 16.57
C TYR A 111 14.70 -5.55 17.95
N ARG A 112 14.71 -4.32 18.51
CA ARG A 112 15.18 -4.06 19.87
C ARG A 112 14.42 -4.86 20.93
N ALA A 113 13.09 -4.92 20.82
CA ALA A 113 12.24 -5.63 21.78
C ALA A 113 12.50 -7.15 21.77
N LEU A 114 12.74 -7.72 20.59
CA LEU A 114 13.05 -9.14 20.39
C LEU A 114 14.46 -9.49 20.90
N LEU A 115 15.47 -8.67 20.63
CA LEU A 115 16.81 -8.82 21.20
C LEU A 115 16.79 -8.80 22.74
N ARG A 116 16.08 -7.83 23.34
CA ARG A 116 15.84 -7.78 24.80
C ARG A 116 15.01 -8.96 25.32
N GLY A 117 14.41 -9.72 24.42
CA GLY A 117 13.75 -10.98 24.71
C GLY A 117 14.63 -12.21 24.74
N GLY A 118 15.93 -12.04 24.51
CA GLY A 118 16.87 -13.15 24.45
C GLY A 118 16.84 -13.90 23.12
N ARG A 119 16.18 -13.36 22.09
CA ARG A 119 16.27 -13.95 20.75
C ARG A 119 17.63 -13.70 20.14
N SER A 120 18.12 -14.64 19.32
CA SER A 120 19.30 -14.41 18.50
C SER A 120 19.09 -13.22 17.55
N ALA A 121 20.16 -12.53 17.17
CA ALA A 121 20.02 -11.34 16.34
C ALA A 121 19.44 -11.66 14.96
N VAL A 122 19.76 -12.82 14.39
CA VAL A 122 19.16 -13.32 13.14
C VAL A 122 17.65 -13.52 13.31
N ALA A 123 17.22 -14.18 14.39
CA ALA A 123 15.81 -14.44 14.65
C ALA A 123 15.02 -13.16 14.93
N ALA A 124 15.62 -12.24 15.69
CA ALA A 124 15.06 -10.93 15.98
C ALA A 124 14.91 -10.10 14.69
N ALA A 125 15.93 -10.08 13.83
CA ALA A 125 15.93 -9.33 12.57
C ALA A 125 14.81 -9.80 11.64
N PHE A 126 14.77 -11.10 11.36
CA PHE A 126 13.75 -11.66 10.46
C PHE A 126 12.34 -11.49 11.04
N SER A 127 12.15 -11.80 12.32
CA SER A 127 10.83 -11.66 12.97
C SER A 127 10.37 -10.19 12.96
N ALA A 128 11.26 -9.23 13.18
CA ALA A 128 10.92 -7.81 13.14
C ALA A 128 10.53 -7.36 11.73
N ALA A 129 11.27 -7.77 10.70
CA ALA A 129 10.92 -7.47 9.31
C ALA A 129 9.54 -8.03 8.96
N VAL A 130 9.31 -9.32 9.22
CA VAL A 130 8.03 -9.98 8.90
C VAL A 130 6.85 -9.40 9.67
N LEU A 131 7.01 -9.17 10.98
CA LEU A 131 5.94 -8.58 11.80
C LEU A 131 5.60 -7.16 11.34
N THR A 132 6.59 -6.34 10.99
CA THR A 132 6.34 -5.01 10.43
C THR A 132 5.66 -5.10 9.05
N SER A 133 6.07 -6.02 8.18
CA SER A 133 5.39 -6.25 6.90
C SER A 133 3.92 -6.66 7.10
N LEU A 134 3.62 -7.47 8.11
CA LEU A 134 2.24 -7.82 8.48
C LEU A 134 1.44 -6.59 8.96
N VAL A 135 2.07 -5.66 9.69
CA VAL A 135 1.44 -4.37 10.02
C VAL A 135 1.15 -3.57 8.75
N GLY A 136 2.10 -3.57 7.79
CA GLY A 136 1.91 -2.91 6.48
C GLY A 136 0.76 -3.49 5.66
N LEU A 137 0.62 -4.82 5.63
CA LEU A 137 -0.52 -5.48 4.97
C LEU A 137 -1.84 -5.14 5.67
N ALA A 138 -1.84 -5.06 7.00
CA ALA A 138 -3.04 -4.73 7.76
C ALA A 138 -3.49 -3.27 7.56
N ASP A 139 -2.54 -2.33 7.51
CA ASP A 139 -2.80 -0.93 7.14
C ASP A 139 -3.41 -0.87 5.73
N GLU A 140 -2.79 -1.53 4.76
CA GLU A 140 -3.26 -1.54 3.38
C GLU A 140 -4.67 -2.13 3.23
N PHE A 141 -4.93 -3.22 3.95
CA PHE A 141 -6.26 -3.82 3.98
C PHE A 141 -7.31 -2.86 4.55
N VAL A 142 -6.98 -2.14 5.63
CA VAL A 142 -7.88 -1.12 6.19
C VAL A 142 -8.05 0.03 5.20
N GLN A 143 -6.99 0.49 4.55
CA GLN A 143 -7.08 1.54 3.54
C GLN A 143 -7.95 1.14 2.35
N TRP A 144 -7.85 -0.11 1.88
CA TRP A 144 -8.70 -0.66 0.84
C TRP A 144 -10.18 -0.66 1.23
N LEU A 145 -10.50 -0.88 2.52
CA LEU A 145 -11.87 -0.81 3.01
C LEU A 145 -12.38 0.64 3.09
N VAL A 146 -11.52 1.64 3.26
CA VAL A 146 -11.96 3.00 3.59
C VAL A 146 -12.24 3.82 2.33
N TRP A 147 -13.42 4.40 2.29
CA TRP A 147 -13.80 5.39 1.28
C TRP A 147 -12.78 6.53 1.18
N VAL A 148 -12.26 6.81 -0.03
CA VAL A 148 -11.20 7.80 -0.37
C VAL A 148 -9.76 7.26 -0.41
N ARG A 149 -9.51 6.02 0.03
CA ARG A 149 -8.18 5.38 -0.12
C ARG A 149 -8.31 4.18 -1.02
N ALA A 150 -7.44 4.11 -2.02
CA ALA A 150 -7.37 2.97 -2.91
C ALA A 150 -6.16 2.16 -2.50
N GLY A 151 -6.41 1.04 -1.83
CA GLY A 151 -5.32 0.19 -1.37
C GLY A 151 -4.48 -0.32 -2.54
N ASP A 152 -3.15 -0.34 -2.41
CA ASP A 152 -2.18 -0.74 -3.40
C ASP A 152 -1.13 -1.69 -2.78
N PHE A 153 -1.00 -2.90 -3.35
CA PHE A 153 0.01 -3.85 -2.89
C PHE A 153 1.45 -3.31 -3.03
N TYR A 154 1.68 -2.34 -3.92
CA TYR A 154 2.97 -1.65 -3.97
C TYR A 154 3.34 -0.99 -2.63
N ASP A 155 2.38 -0.41 -1.92
CA ASP A 155 2.62 0.23 -0.64
C ASP A 155 3.01 -0.81 0.42
N CYS A 156 2.49 -2.05 0.31
CA CYS A 156 2.97 -3.18 1.11
C CYS A 156 4.43 -3.52 0.85
N LEU A 157 4.89 -3.44 -0.41
CA LEU A 157 6.30 -3.65 -0.76
C LEU A 157 7.18 -2.53 -0.22
N LEU A 158 6.72 -1.28 -0.28
CA LEU A 158 7.41 -0.15 0.35
C LEU A 158 7.53 -0.33 1.87
N ASN A 159 6.46 -0.79 2.53
CA ASN A 159 6.44 -1.08 3.96
C ASN A 159 7.42 -2.21 4.32
N ALA A 160 7.50 -3.26 3.50
CA ALA A 160 8.46 -4.35 3.68
C ALA A 160 9.91 -3.89 3.48
N SER A 161 10.17 -3.05 2.46
CA SER A 161 11.50 -2.44 2.26
C SER A 161 11.89 -1.55 3.44
N ALA A 162 10.95 -0.73 3.92
CA ALA A 162 11.14 0.12 5.10
C ALA A 162 11.45 -0.70 6.35
N ALA A 163 10.77 -1.83 6.52
CA ALA A 163 11.06 -2.78 7.60
C ALA A 163 12.49 -3.31 7.51
N GLY A 164 12.95 -3.67 6.31
CA GLY A 164 14.34 -4.06 6.03
C GLY A 164 15.33 -2.97 6.43
N CYS A 165 15.12 -1.72 5.97
CA CYS A 165 15.93 -0.56 6.36
C CYS A 165 16.01 -0.41 7.89
N GLY A 166 14.87 -0.46 8.57
CA GLY A 166 14.78 -0.32 10.03
C GLY A 166 15.50 -1.43 10.78
N VAL A 167 15.42 -2.68 10.31
CA VAL A 167 16.16 -3.82 10.87
C VAL A 167 17.65 -3.68 10.67
N VAL A 168 18.12 -3.33 9.46
CA VAL A 168 19.56 -3.17 9.17
C VAL A 168 20.15 -2.02 9.98
N PHE A 169 19.45 -0.89 10.05
CA PHE A 169 19.84 0.23 10.92
C PHE A 169 19.86 -0.19 12.39
N GLY A 170 18.84 -0.94 12.84
CA GLY A 170 18.74 -1.47 14.20
C GLY A 170 19.84 -2.45 14.57
N ALA A 171 20.24 -3.34 13.65
CA ALA A 171 21.37 -4.25 13.80
C ALA A 171 22.67 -3.47 14.06
N GLY A 172 22.83 -2.34 13.37
CA GLY A 172 23.90 -1.39 13.66
C GLY A 172 23.78 -0.79 15.06
N LEU A 173 22.62 -0.30 15.45
CA LEU A 173 22.46 0.43 16.70
C LEU A 173 22.48 -0.44 17.97
N PHE A 174 21.93 -1.65 17.89
CA PHE A 174 21.77 -2.56 19.04
C PHE A 174 22.72 -3.74 19.04
N GLY A 175 23.47 -3.92 17.94
CA GLY A 175 24.36 -5.04 17.73
C GLY A 175 23.71 -6.18 16.96
N PHE A 176 24.55 -6.86 16.18
CA PHE A 176 24.19 -8.06 15.45
C PHE A 176 25.20 -9.15 15.78
N ASP A 177 24.67 -10.26 16.27
CA ASP A 177 25.38 -11.50 16.51
C ASP A 177 24.99 -12.50 15.40
N THR A 178 25.94 -13.34 15.00
CA THR A 178 25.73 -14.33 13.93
C THR A 178 25.41 -15.71 14.50
N GLN A 179 25.01 -15.80 15.77
CA GLN A 179 24.59 -17.07 16.36
C GLN A 179 23.38 -17.58 15.58
N ALA A 180 23.46 -18.83 15.18
CA ALA A 180 22.37 -19.47 14.47
C ALA A 180 21.11 -19.47 15.36
N PRO A 181 19.93 -19.15 14.83
CA PRO A 181 18.68 -19.29 15.56
C PRO A 181 18.51 -20.71 16.11
N SER A 182 18.01 -20.79 17.35
CA SER A 182 17.58 -22.04 17.96
C SER A 182 16.45 -22.69 17.15
N LEU A 183 16.21 -23.99 17.35
CA LEU A 183 15.14 -24.71 16.64
C LEU A 183 13.76 -24.06 16.88
N GLN A 184 13.49 -23.59 18.10
CA GLN A 184 12.24 -22.92 18.43
C GLN A 184 12.09 -21.59 17.68
N GLU A 185 13.17 -20.81 17.56
CA GLU A 185 13.17 -19.56 16.80
C GLU A 185 13.00 -19.81 15.31
N ARG A 186 13.67 -20.83 14.73
CA ARG A 186 13.48 -21.19 13.31
C ARG A 186 12.04 -21.56 13.00
N ARG A 187 11.40 -22.34 13.87
CA ARG A 187 9.97 -22.68 13.75
C ARG A 187 9.10 -21.43 13.83
N ALA A 188 9.38 -20.52 14.76
CA ALA A 188 8.63 -19.27 14.88
C ALA A 188 8.79 -18.38 13.62
N ILE A 189 10.01 -18.25 13.10
CA ILE A 189 10.32 -17.55 11.84
C ILE A 189 9.55 -18.18 10.69
N ALA A 190 9.57 -19.51 10.57
CA ALA A 190 8.87 -20.23 9.51
C ALA A 190 7.35 -20.02 9.58
N VAL A 191 6.76 -20.11 10.77
CA VAL A 191 5.33 -19.83 10.98
C VAL A 191 5.00 -18.38 10.60
N LEU A 192 5.79 -17.41 11.07
CA LEU A 192 5.59 -16.00 10.72
C LEU A 192 5.67 -15.77 9.20
N TRP A 193 6.62 -16.44 8.53
CA TRP A 193 6.76 -16.35 7.08
C TRP A 193 5.56 -16.95 6.35
N VAL A 194 5.05 -18.12 6.77
CA VAL A 194 3.83 -18.72 6.21
C VAL A 194 2.64 -17.78 6.39
N VAL A 195 2.47 -17.19 7.58
CA VAL A 195 1.42 -16.21 7.84
C VAL A 195 1.54 -15.00 6.91
N LEU A 196 2.75 -14.46 6.73
CA LEU A 196 3.00 -13.37 5.78
C LEU A 196 2.66 -13.76 4.35
N ALA A 197 3.10 -14.92 3.88
CA ALA A 197 2.82 -15.41 2.53
C ALA A 197 1.31 -15.56 2.28
N VAL A 198 0.58 -16.19 3.21
CA VAL A 198 -0.87 -16.35 3.12
C VAL A 198 -1.56 -14.99 3.15
N ALA A 199 -1.18 -14.10 4.06
CA ALA A 199 -1.77 -12.76 4.17
C ALA A 199 -1.52 -11.93 2.90
N SER A 200 -0.31 -11.94 2.33
CA SER A 200 0.03 -11.24 1.10
C SER A 200 -0.78 -11.74 -0.10
N VAL A 201 -0.88 -13.07 -0.28
CA VAL A 201 -1.66 -13.65 -1.38
C VAL A 201 -3.15 -13.39 -1.20
N GLY A 202 -3.65 -13.50 0.03
CA GLY A 202 -5.02 -13.15 0.37
C GLY A 202 -5.33 -11.69 0.06
N LEU A 203 -4.44 -10.77 0.44
CA LEU A 203 -4.59 -9.34 0.15
C LEU A 203 -4.62 -9.09 -1.36
N VAL A 204 -3.61 -9.54 -2.12
CA VAL A 204 -3.57 -9.38 -3.59
C VAL A 204 -4.84 -9.93 -4.24
N GLY A 205 -5.29 -11.12 -3.79
CA GLY A 205 -6.51 -11.74 -4.29
C GLY A 205 -7.78 -10.94 -4.03
N LEU A 206 -7.84 -10.17 -2.94
CA LEU A 206 -8.96 -9.31 -2.59
C LEU A 206 -8.87 -7.92 -3.22
N THR A 207 -7.66 -7.36 -3.32
CA THR A 207 -7.48 -5.92 -3.58
C THR A 207 -6.95 -5.59 -4.96
N ASN A 208 -6.29 -6.53 -5.64
CA ASN A 208 -5.58 -6.25 -6.90
C ASN A 208 -5.98 -7.19 -8.04
N LEU A 209 -6.45 -8.40 -7.77
CA LEU A 209 -6.88 -9.29 -8.85
C LEU A 209 -8.23 -8.86 -9.44
N GLY A 210 -8.31 -8.88 -10.77
CA GLY A 210 -9.56 -8.61 -11.48
C GLY A 210 -9.68 -9.38 -12.79
N HIS A 211 -10.49 -8.84 -13.68
CA HIS A 211 -10.89 -9.38 -14.95
C HIS A 211 -10.46 -8.46 -16.08
N ARG A 212 -10.07 -9.07 -17.21
CA ARG A 212 -10.02 -8.38 -18.49
C ARG A 212 -11.41 -8.45 -19.11
N ILE A 213 -12.00 -7.29 -19.40
CA ILE A 213 -13.20 -7.22 -20.21
C ILE A 213 -12.76 -6.87 -21.63
N SER A 214 -13.10 -7.74 -22.58
CA SER A 214 -12.87 -7.54 -24.02
C SER A 214 -14.22 -7.35 -24.69
N ASP A 215 -14.45 -6.16 -25.19
CA ASP A 215 -15.66 -5.73 -25.88
C ASP A 215 -15.32 -5.50 -27.37
N PRO A 216 -15.99 -6.19 -28.31
CA PRO A 216 -15.65 -6.09 -29.73
C PRO A 216 -15.88 -4.70 -30.32
N GLU A 217 -16.71 -3.85 -29.69
CA GLU A 217 -17.01 -2.50 -30.14
C GLU A 217 -16.13 -1.46 -29.45
N LEU A 218 -15.76 -1.70 -28.18
CA LEU A 218 -15.11 -0.69 -27.33
C LEU A 218 -13.62 -0.95 -27.05
N GLY A 219 -13.11 -2.14 -27.39
CA GLY A 219 -11.76 -2.56 -27.07
C GLY A 219 -11.69 -3.35 -25.75
N SER A 220 -10.71 -3.09 -24.90
CA SER A 220 -10.57 -3.82 -23.64
C SER A 220 -10.17 -2.93 -22.46
N PHE A 221 -10.58 -3.34 -21.27
CA PHE A 221 -10.21 -2.67 -20.02
C PHE A 221 -10.13 -3.68 -18.87
N ARG A 222 -9.58 -3.24 -17.73
CA ARG A 222 -9.45 -4.04 -16.51
C ARG A 222 -10.50 -3.60 -15.50
N SER A 223 -11.12 -4.55 -14.81
CA SER A 223 -12.07 -4.29 -13.73
C SER A 223 -11.96 -5.38 -12.66
N TYR A 224 -12.17 -5.06 -11.39
CA TYR A 224 -12.38 -6.00 -10.28
C TYR A 224 -13.61 -6.89 -10.52
N TYR A 225 -14.48 -6.50 -11.45
CA TYR A 225 -15.71 -7.18 -11.77
C TYR A 225 -15.66 -7.73 -13.20
N SER A 226 -16.25 -8.90 -13.40
CA SER A 226 -16.61 -9.38 -14.73
C SER A 226 -17.71 -8.51 -15.35
N ALA A 227 -17.85 -8.53 -16.68
CA ALA A 227 -18.88 -7.77 -17.38
C ALA A 227 -20.30 -8.02 -16.82
N GLY A 228 -20.66 -9.28 -16.55
CA GLY A 228 -21.96 -9.61 -15.96
C GLY A 228 -22.12 -9.17 -14.49
N GLN A 229 -21.03 -9.01 -13.74
CA GLN A 229 -21.09 -8.39 -12.40
C GLN A 229 -21.32 -6.88 -12.51
N LEU A 230 -20.66 -6.18 -13.44
CA LEU A 230 -20.88 -4.76 -13.69
C LEU A 230 -22.33 -4.47 -14.07
N GLU A 231 -22.95 -5.30 -14.91
CA GLU A 231 -24.36 -5.15 -15.27
C GLU A 231 -25.28 -5.25 -14.04
N ARG A 232 -25.09 -6.27 -13.19
CA ARG A 232 -25.86 -6.42 -11.94
C ARG A 232 -25.63 -5.27 -10.96
N LEU A 233 -24.39 -4.78 -10.87
CA LEU A 233 -24.05 -3.63 -10.03
C LEU A 233 -24.74 -2.37 -10.52
N ASN A 234 -24.74 -2.09 -11.83
CA ASN A 234 -25.48 -0.98 -12.41
C ASN A 234 -26.97 -1.04 -12.08
N GLN A 235 -27.62 -2.18 -12.30
CA GLN A 235 -29.04 -2.36 -11.97
C GLN A 235 -29.30 -2.08 -10.49
N ASN A 236 -28.44 -2.62 -9.60
CA ASN A 236 -28.54 -2.38 -8.17
C ASN A 236 -28.37 -0.91 -7.79
N ARG A 237 -27.40 -0.21 -8.40
CA ARG A 237 -27.10 1.20 -8.10
C ARG A 237 -28.17 2.14 -8.66
N THR A 238 -28.64 1.90 -9.88
CA THR A 238 -29.78 2.61 -10.48
C THR A 238 -31.04 2.52 -9.61
N ALA A 239 -31.29 1.37 -8.97
CA ALA A 239 -32.43 1.25 -8.05
C ALA A 239 -32.21 1.97 -6.69
N ARG A 240 -30.96 2.09 -6.22
CA ARG A 240 -30.64 2.56 -4.86
C ARG A 240 -30.32 4.04 -4.77
N TRP A 241 -29.61 4.60 -5.75
CA TRP A 241 -29.09 5.97 -5.73
C TRP A 241 -30.16 7.07 -5.93
N PRO A 242 -31.25 6.88 -6.72
CA PRO A 242 -32.31 7.89 -6.79
C PRO A 242 -33.06 8.05 -5.45
N ALA A 243 -33.31 6.94 -4.75
CA ALA A 243 -34.08 6.90 -3.51
C ALA A 243 -33.29 7.37 -2.27
N LYS A 244 -31.97 7.23 -2.34
CA LYS A 244 -31.01 7.80 -1.41
C LYS A 244 -30.03 8.52 -2.30
N GLN A 245 -30.31 9.80 -2.66
CA GLN A 245 -29.31 10.68 -3.30
C GLN A 245 -27.99 10.27 -2.67
N PRO A 246 -26.95 9.82 -3.40
CA PRO A 246 -25.70 9.51 -2.75
C PRO A 246 -25.28 10.86 -2.17
N PRO A 247 -25.49 11.14 -0.86
CA PRO A 247 -24.85 12.31 -0.34
C PRO A 247 -23.38 11.93 -0.55
N THR A 248 -22.48 12.85 -0.85
CA THR A 248 -21.15 12.65 -0.31
C THR A 248 -21.39 12.44 1.19
N PRO A 249 -21.42 11.19 1.73
CA PRO A 249 -21.93 10.99 3.06
C PRO A 249 -21.02 11.82 3.95
N PRO A 250 -21.55 12.55 4.95
CA PRO A 250 -20.68 13.26 5.89
C PRO A 250 -19.61 12.26 6.32
N PHE A 251 -18.33 12.61 6.10
CA PHE A 251 -17.21 11.66 6.13
C PHE A 251 -17.43 10.52 7.13
N GLN A 252 -17.57 9.30 6.61
CA GLN A 252 -17.77 8.11 7.39
C GLN A 252 -16.47 7.30 7.32
N PRO A 253 -15.58 7.39 8.33
CA PRO A 253 -14.26 6.75 8.27
C PRO A 253 -14.34 5.24 8.07
N TRP A 254 -15.46 4.61 8.44
CA TRP A 254 -15.65 3.17 8.37
C TRP A 254 -16.65 2.75 7.29
N HIS A 255 -17.00 3.65 6.37
CA HIS A 255 -17.81 3.28 5.23
C HIS A 255 -16.96 2.51 4.24
N ILE A 256 -17.43 1.29 3.92
CA ILE A 256 -16.76 0.40 2.99
C ILE A 256 -16.73 1.05 1.60
N GLU A 257 -15.56 1.07 0.98
CA GLU A 257 -15.36 1.59 -0.38
C GLU A 257 -16.30 0.91 -1.37
N ASP A 258 -16.97 1.72 -2.21
CA ASP A 258 -17.77 1.20 -3.32
C ASP A 258 -16.87 1.09 -4.55
N HIS A 259 -16.11 -0.01 -4.68
CA HIS A 259 -15.13 -0.16 -5.75
C HIS A 259 -15.72 -0.02 -7.16
N PHE A 260 -17.02 -0.26 -7.33
CA PHE A 260 -17.71 0.02 -8.60
C PHE A 260 -17.70 1.52 -8.94
N LEU A 261 -17.98 2.38 -7.95
CA LEU A 261 -17.91 3.83 -8.11
C LEU A 261 -16.46 4.30 -8.30
N SER A 262 -15.51 3.69 -7.59
CA SER A 262 -14.09 4.06 -7.68
C SER A 262 -13.49 3.73 -9.04
N GLU A 263 -13.81 2.57 -9.61
CA GLU A 263 -13.42 2.21 -10.98
C GLU A 263 -14.02 3.16 -12.00
N ALA A 264 -15.33 3.44 -11.90
CA ALA A 264 -15.98 4.40 -12.79
C ALA A 264 -15.32 5.79 -12.68
N ALA A 265 -14.93 6.22 -11.47
CA ALA A 265 -14.24 7.49 -11.26
C ALA A 265 -12.85 7.52 -11.94
N TRP A 266 -12.13 6.39 -12.00
CA TRP A 266 -10.87 6.29 -12.76
C TRP A 266 -11.09 6.46 -14.26
N HIS A 267 -12.13 5.83 -14.81
CA HIS A 267 -12.50 6.02 -16.22
C HIS A 267 -12.96 7.46 -16.51
N VAL A 268 -13.72 8.08 -15.59
CA VAL A 268 -14.09 9.50 -15.69
C VAL A 268 -12.86 10.40 -15.71
N GLN A 269 -11.87 10.13 -14.85
CA GLN A 269 -10.61 10.87 -14.83
C GLN A 269 -9.86 10.71 -16.15
N ALA A 270 -9.65 9.46 -16.61
CA ALA A 270 -8.96 9.17 -17.86
C ALA A 270 -9.62 9.84 -19.07
N ARG A 271 -10.97 9.78 -19.15
CA ARG A 271 -11.75 10.49 -20.15
C ARG A 271 -11.49 12.00 -20.13
N ASN A 272 -11.56 12.61 -18.95
CA ASN A 272 -11.41 14.06 -18.80
C ASN A 272 -9.99 14.50 -19.15
N GLU A 273 -8.97 13.79 -18.68
CA GLU A 273 -7.56 14.06 -18.98
C GLU A 273 -7.29 13.94 -20.49
N ALA A 274 -7.79 12.89 -21.15
CA ALA A 274 -7.67 12.73 -22.59
C ALA A 274 -8.38 13.85 -23.36
N PHE A 275 -9.58 14.24 -22.92
CA PHE A 275 -10.33 15.34 -23.54
C PHE A 275 -9.59 16.68 -23.41
N ASP A 276 -9.07 16.98 -22.22
CA ASP A 276 -8.34 18.22 -21.97
C ASP A 276 -6.98 18.26 -22.71
N ALA A 277 -6.40 17.08 -23.00
CA ALA A 277 -5.22 16.92 -23.86
C ALA A 277 -5.53 16.87 -25.37
N GLU A 278 -6.80 17.04 -25.77
CA GLU A 278 -7.28 16.92 -27.15
C GLU A 278 -7.03 15.54 -27.80
N ASP A 279 -6.85 14.49 -26.98
CA ASP A 279 -6.82 13.09 -27.41
C ASP A 279 -8.26 12.57 -27.55
N TRP A 280 -8.92 13.01 -28.63
CA TRP A 280 -10.32 12.70 -28.90
C TRP A 280 -10.61 11.19 -28.99
N PRO A 281 -9.79 10.35 -29.65
CA PRO A 281 -10.02 8.91 -29.69
C PRO A 281 -10.06 8.26 -28.30
N THR A 282 -9.10 8.58 -27.43
CA THR A 282 -9.06 8.06 -26.06
C THR A 282 -10.26 8.56 -25.25
N ALA A 283 -10.57 9.85 -25.33
CA ALA A 283 -11.73 10.42 -24.63
C ALA A 283 -13.06 9.78 -25.07
N ALA A 284 -13.23 9.51 -26.37
CA ALA A 284 -14.40 8.85 -26.93
C ALA A 284 -14.51 7.40 -26.45
N ALA A 285 -13.40 6.66 -26.45
CA ALA A 285 -13.36 5.28 -25.98
C ALA A 285 -13.69 5.16 -24.48
N GLU A 286 -13.10 6.01 -23.63
CA GLU A 286 -13.43 6.03 -22.19
C GLU A 286 -14.89 6.44 -21.93
N GLN A 287 -15.41 7.41 -22.67
CA GLN A 287 -16.83 7.77 -22.58
C GLN A 287 -17.75 6.60 -22.98
N ALA A 288 -17.38 5.83 -24.00
CA ALA A 288 -18.15 4.68 -24.44
C ALA A 288 -18.12 3.55 -23.39
N ILE A 289 -16.96 3.28 -22.77
CA ILE A 289 -16.84 2.35 -21.63
C ILE A 289 -17.76 2.79 -20.48
N LEU A 290 -17.70 4.06 -20.09
CA LEU A 290 -18.56 4.61 -19.02
C LEU A 290 -20.04 4.47 -19.34
N SER A 291 -20.44 4.77 -20.56
CA SER A 291 -21.85 4.70 -20.99
C SER A 291 -22.36 3.26 -21.01
N ARG A 292 -21.51 2.30 -21.38
CA ARG A 292 -21.86 0.88 -21.48
C ARG A 292 -21.85 0.16 -20.13
N TYR A 293 -20.79 0.37 -19.35
CA TYR A 293 -20.49 -0.42 -18.16
C TYR A 293 -20.69 0.33 -16.83
N TYR A 294 -20.90 1.65 -16.86
CA TYR A 294 -21.14 2.46 -15.65
C TYR A 294 -22.25 3.52 -15.80
N PRO A 295 -23.37 3.26 -16.53
CA PRO A 295 -24.41 4.27 -16.73
C PRO A 295 -24.97 4.85 -15.44
N ALA A 296 -25.14 4.03 -14.39
CA ALA A 296 -25.63 4.50 -13.09
C ALA A 296 -24.76 5.62 -12.49
N VAL A 297 -23.44 5.61 -12.74
CA VAL A 297 -22.52 6.63 -12.22
C VAL A 297 -22.69 7.95 -12.95
N LEU A 298 -22.92 7.91 -14.27
CA LEU A 298 -23.14 9.09 -15.08
C LEU A 298 -24.51 9.74 -14.79
N GLU A 299 -25.53 8.93 -14.57
CA GLU A 299 -26.93 9.38 -14.53
C GLU A 299 -27.43 9.74 -13.13
N GLU A 300 -26.87 9.13 -12.08
CA GLU A 300 -27.44 9.24 -10.74
C GLU A 300 -26.53 9.95 -9.72
N VAL A 301 -25.22 9.98 -9.96
CA VAL A 301 -24.28 10.58 -9.00
C VAL A 301 -24.30 12.10 -9.16
N ARG A 302 -24.85 12.78 -8.15
CA ARG A 302 -25.01 14.24 -8.12
C ARG A 302 -24.03 14.90 -7.15
N ASN A 303 -23.62 16.11 -7.49
CA ASN A 303 -22.95 17.04 -6.59
C ASN A 303 -23.96 17.61 -5.57
N PRO A 304 -23.49 18.25 -4.48
CA PRO A 304 -24.37 18.92 -3.51
C PRO A 304 -25.29 20.00 -4.12
N ASP A 305 -24.91 20.56 -5.27
CA ASP A 305 -25.70 21.53 -6.04
C ASP A 305 -26.79 20.87 -6.92
N GLY A 306 -26.88 19.54 -6.93
CA GLY A 306 -27.84 18.76 -7.71
C GLY A 306 -27.39 18.40 -9.13
N ASN A 307 -26.27 18.95 -9.61
CA ASN A 307 -25.74 18.66 -10.95
C ASN A 307 -25.12 17.26 -11.00
N LEU A 308 -25.16 16.61 -12.16
CA LEU A 308 -24.52 15.31 -12.36
C LEU A 308 -22.99 15.46 -12.26
N ARG A 309 -22.39 14.84 -11.24
CA ARG A 309 -20.97 15.01 -10.90
C ARG A 309 -20.03 14.46 -11.97
N HIS A 310 -20.41 13.34 -12.58
CA HIS A 310 -19.55 12.57 -13.48
C HIS A 310 -20.01 12.62 -14.94
N ALA A 311 -21.21 13.14 -15.20
CA ALA A 311 -21.69 13.36 -16.55
C ALA A 311 -20.84 14.42 -17.26
N PHE A 312 -20.66 14.23 -18.57
CA PHE A 312 -20.04 15.25 -19.40
C PHE A 312 -21.01 16.43 -19.58
N PRO A 313 -20.53 17.68 -19.48
CA PRO A 313 -21.29 18.84 -19.89
C PRO A 313 -21.79 18.69 -21.34
N PRO A 314 -23.02 19.15 -21.68
CA PRO A 314 -23.59 18.96 -23.01
C PRO A 314 -22.72 19.50 -24.16
N ASP A 315 -22.02 20.61 -23.95
CA ASP A 315 -21.08 21.20 -24.89
C ASP A 315 -19.85 20.30 -25.13
N ARG A 316 -19.33 19.65 -24.07
CA ARG A 316 -18.25 18.66 -24.20
C ARG A 316 -18.71 17.41 -24.91
N VAL A 317 -19.94 16.94 -24.66
CA VAL A 317 -20.53 15.81 -25.41
C VAL A 317 -20.62 16.15 -26.90
N GLN A 318 -21.17 17.32 -27.25
CA GLN A 318 -21.29 17.75 -28.64
C GLN A 318 -19.93 17.93 -29.32
N ARG A 319 -18.93 18.45 -28.60
CA ARG A 319 -17.56 18.54 -29.13
C ARG A 319 -16.96 17.15 -29.33
N LEU A 320 -17.09 16.25 -28.37
CA LEU A 320 -16.60 14.88 -28.48
C LEU A 320 -17.31 14.10 -29.60
N GLN A 321 -18.59 14.34 -29.86
CA GLN A 321 -19.31 13.73 -30.98
C GLN A 321 -18.87 14.28 -32.36
N ARG A 322 -18.44 15.55 -32.42
CA ARG A 322 -17.95 16.17 -33.65
C ARG A 322 -16.51 15.78 -33.97
N GLU A 323 -15.65 15.78 -32.96
CA GLU A 323 -14.20 15.57 -33.10
C GLU A 323 -13.78 14.11 -32.84
N GLY A 324 -14.57 13.39 -32.04
CA GLY A 324 -14.28 12.03 -31.61
C GLY A 324 -14.47 11.03 -32.73
N VAL A 325 -13.45 10.21 -32.92
CA VAL A 325 -13.52 9.03 -33.79
C VAL A 325 -14.25 7.92 -33.04
N VAL A 326 -15.00 7.08 -33.77
CA VAL A 326 -15.59 5.85 -33.22
C VAL A 326 -14.49 5.05 -32.50
N PRO A 327 -14.72 4.56 -31.26
CA PRO A 327 -13.74 3.75 -30.55
C PRO A 327 -13.23 2.61 -31.43
N VAL A 328 -11.92 2.40 -31.43
CA VAL A 328 -11.30 1.35 -32.23
C VAL A 328 -11.29 0.05 -31.41
N PRO A 329 -11.67 -1.11 -31.97
CA PRO A 329 -11.64 -2.40 -31.26
C PRO A 329 -10.28 -2.80 -30.67
N THR A 330 -9.20 -2.13 -31.06
CA THR A 330 -7.84 -2.35 -30.54
C THR A 330 -7.51 -1.49 -29.33
N TYR A 331 -8.42 -0.64 -28.86
CA TYR A 331 -8.20 0.21 -27.70
C TYR A 331 -8.02 -0.61 -26.41
N GLU A 332 -7.03 -0.27 -25.58
CA GLU A 332 -6.87 -0.80 -24.23
C GLU A 332 -6.86 0.38 -23.24
N SER A 333 -7.90 0.47 -22.41
CA SER A 333 -8.00 1.52 -21.40
C SER A 333 -6.87 1.38 -20.37
N ALA A 334 -6.21 2.50 -20.08
CA ALA A 334 -5.20 2.59 -19.04
C ALA A 334 -5.80 2.90 -17.66
N ALA A 335 -7.10 3.20 -17.57
CA ALA A 335 -7.77 3.55 -16.32
C ALA A 335 -7.62 2.42 -15.30
N GLY A 336 -7.07 2.74 -14.12
CA GLY A 336 -6.81 1.75 -13.07
C GLY A 336 -5.78 0.65 -13.41
N GLY A 337 -5.07 0.76 -14.55
CA GLY A 337 -4.26 -0.34 -15.09
C GLY A 337 -3.10 -0.80 -14.20
N ASN A 338 -2.57 0.07 -13.33
CA ASN A 338 -1.53 -0.27 -12.36
C ASN A 338 -2.08 -0.93 -11.07
N ARG A 339 -3.38 -0.80 -10.81
CA ARG A 339 -4.04 -1.31 -9.60
C ARG A 339 -4.67 -2.68 -9.81
N ILE A 340 -5.26 -2.89 -10.99
CA ILE A 340 -5.95 -4.13 -11.34
C ILE A 340 -5.02 -5.02 -12.16
N TRP A 341 -4.69 -6.16 -11.59
CA TRP A 341 -3.83 -7.17 -12.17
C TRP A 341 -4.67 -8.31 -12.73
N ILE A 342 -4.30 -8.75 -13.92
CA ILE A 342 -4.87 -9.92 -14.56
C ILE A 342 -3.80 -10.99 -14.51
N TRP A 343 -4.01 -11.98 -13.64
CA TRP A 343 -3.12 -13.13 -13.56
C TRP A 343 -3.77 -14.34 -14.21
N PRO A 344 -3.01 -15.13 -15.00
CA PRO A 344 -3.44 -16.47 -15.35
C PRO A 344 -3.74 -17.26 -14.08
N GLY A 345 -4.77 -18.12 -14.10
CA GLY A 345 -5.24 -18.83 -12.91
C GLY A 345 -4.18 -19.68 -12.18
N PHE A 346 -3.09 -20.05 -12.85
CA PHE A 346 -1.98 -20.81 -12.26
C PHE A 346 -0.90 -19.94 -11.59
N VAL A 347 -0.85 -18.65 -11.88
CA VAL A 347 0.25 -17.76 -11.43
C VAL A 347 0.17 -17.48 -9.94
N ALA A 348 -1.03 -17.15 -9.41
CA ALA A 348 -1.19 -16.90 -7.98
C ALA A 348 -0.81 -18.12 -7.11
N PRO A 349 -1.32 -19.34 -7.41
CA PRO A 349 -0.90 -20.56 -6.72
C PRO A 349 0.60 -20.84 -6.85
N ALA A 350 1.19 -20.61 -8.02
CA ALA A 350 2.63 -20.81 -8.22
C ALA A 350 3.47 -19.86 -7.34
N PHE A 351 3.16 -18.56 -7.33
CA PHE A 351 3.84 -17.60 -6.45
C PHE A 351 3.67 -17.94 -4.97
N PHE A 352 2.46 -18.36 -4.58
CA PHE A 352 2.22 -18.83 -3.22
C PHE A 352 3.11 -20.02 -2.86
N LEU A 353 3.11 -21.08 -3.67
CA LEU A 353 3.95 -22.26 -3.44
C LEU A 353 5.44 -21.92 -3.40
N LEU A 354 5.92 -21.09 -4.33
CA LEU A 354 7.31 -20.62 -4.36
C LEU A 354 7.67 -19.85 -3.09
N SER A 355 6.76 -19.01 -2.58
CA SER A 355 7.00 -18.27 -1.33
C SER A 355 7.12 -19.22 -0.12
N LEU A 356 6.37 -20.33 -0.10
CA LEU A 356 6.44 -21.32 0.98
C LEU A 356 7.76 -22.12 0.97
N LEU A 357 8.42 -22.27 -0.17
CA LEU A 357 9.70 -22.98 -0.25
C LEU A 357 10.79 -22.32 0.61
N VAL A 358 10.70 -21.01 0.87
CA VAL A 358 11.61 -20.29 1.77
C VAL A 358 11.53 -20.80 3.22
N ALA A 359 10.38 -21.31 3.65
CA ALA A 359 10.20 -21.86 4.99
C ALA A 359 10.76 -23.29 5.13
N VAL A 360 10.90 -24.04 4.04
CA VAL A 360 11.27 -25.47 4.06
C VAL A 360 12.64 -25.72 4.71
N PRO A 361 13.72 -24.98 4.38
CA PRO A 361 15.03 -25.15 5.03
C PRO A 361 14.99 -24.91 6.54
N LEU A 362 14.08 -24.06 7.03
CA LEU A 362 13.95 -23.75 8.46
C LEU A 362 13.43 -24.95 9.27
N PHE A 363 12.74 -25.91 8.63
CA PHE A 363 12.25 -27.13 9.26
C PHE A 363 13.20 -28.32 9.13
N ILE A 364 14.00 -28.39 8.06
CA ILE A 364 14.78 -29.60 7.73
C ILE A 364 16.15 -29.63 8.42
N VAL A 365 16.77 -28.49 8.72
CA VAL A 365 18.13 -28.47 9.28
C VAL A 365 18.15 -29.01 10.71
N ARG A 366 18.58 -30.27 10.85
CA ARG A 366 18.91 -30.86 12.16
C ARG A 366 20.06 -30.04 12.77
N PRO A 367 20.00 -29.69 14.06
CA PRO A 367 21.17 -29.15 14.73
C PRO A 367 22.31 -30.15 14.52
N SER A 368 23.44 -29.69 13.99
CA SER A 368 24.66 -30.47 14.07
C SER A 368 24.84 -30.77 15.55
N ARG A 369 24.75 -32.06 15.93
CA ARG A 369 25.13 -32.48 17.28
C ARG A 369 26.56 -32.03 17.41
N GLY A 370 26.78 -30.93 18.14
CA GLY A 370 28.12 -30.46 18.43
C GLY A 370 28.87 -31.67 18.93
N THR A 371 29.91 -32.05 18.21
CA THR A 371 30.92 -32.96 18.72
C THR A 371 31.35 -32.32 20.02
N SER A 372 30.80 -32.82 21.12
CA SER A 372 31.28 -32.55 22.46
C SER A 372 32.73 -32.98 22.40
N ALA A 373 33.63 -32.00 22.19
CA ALA A 373 35.04 -32.21 22.34
C ALA A 373 35.20 -32.69 23.78
N ASN A 374 35.39 -34.00 23.91
CA ASN A 374 35.82 -34.61 25.15
C ASN A 374 37.15 -33.92 25.49
N THR A 375 37.07 -32.91 26.35
CA THR A 375 38.20 -32.47 27.16
C THR A 375 38.56 -33.65 28.05
N LEU A 376 39.52 -34.44 27.57
CA LEU A 376 40.32 -35.34 28.39
C LEU A 376 41.25 -34.52 29.29
#